data_AF-A0A9N9NK17-F1
#
_entry.id   AF-A0A9N9NK17-F1
#
_cell.length_a   1.000
_cell.length_b   1.000
_cell.length_c   1.000
_cell.angle_alpha   90.00
_cell.angle_beta   90.00
_cell.angle_gamma   90.00
#
_symmetry.space_group_name_H-M   'P 1'
#
loop_
_entity.id
_entity.type
_entity.pdbx_description
1 polymer ?
#
loop_
_entity_poly.entity_id
_entity_poly.type
_entity_poly.pdbx_seq_one_letter_code
_entity_poly.pdbx_strand_id
1 'polypeptide(L)'
;SSQKDFYRALAHAKHKRTEISNSFQTETPYKQISMLRKYRVGELPDIEIKYSDIIGPLQALAQRDLEISRMLFTSIFVSIYNHVDDHVDMEPTVQEEYKNSIAQYIQSIFINSTTYFPPLINSCLRICFEAVDIKVDPTVIRKASEISSTESLGISLIERQLLRFISPRGSKRVRATDSGTAAESMLPWVELAYLYKSIDGNDVYKSIYECHIAHSQVTKDALNAELIGDYASACQLYLDALGHEDVDVDNNEIRVWEEGRFECFIKLSQWESLADTVLVDIDKSFDKLWEDEYQDPYLQYFMHSMFKLAHGTDDHDFHRQMFLDFIENAMTDPDRKTLLTSQYPMELALTSIARNEFAQARSYVQKAYDSFLFNWSTLHPLALGIRLDKLSSLQQIVEMEEYINLVQSSNRSENWEKLVAHWIKRYPSKQLDPTNTWDDIIT
;
A
#
# COMPACT_ATOMS: atom_id res chain seq x y z
N SER A 1 11.57 -78.84 17.14
CA SER A 1 12.09 -77.54 17.62
C SER A 1 11.92 -76.41 16.61
N SER A 2 12.33 -76.59 15.35
CA SER A 2 12.43 -75.52 14.33
C SER A 2 11.16 -74.68 14.04
N GLN A 3 9.95 -75.26 14.04
CA GLN A 3 8.72 -74.49 13.76
C GLN A 3 8.35 -73.51 14.88
N LYS A 4 8.52 -73.89 16.16
CA LYS A 4 8.22 -72.99 17.27
C LYS A 4 9.18 -71.80 17.29
N ASP A 5 10.44 -72.03 16.94
CA ASP A 5 11.46 -70.97 16.87
C ASP A 5 11.19 -70.01 15.70
N PHE A 6 10.69 -70.52 14.55
CA PHE A 6 10.25 -69.70 13.42
C PHE A 6 9.07 -68.77 13.77
N TYR A 7 8.01 -69.30 14.41
CA TYR A 7 6.87 -68.47 14.83
C TYR A 7 7.25 -67.46 15.92
N ARG A 8 8.20 -67.80 16.79
CA ARG A 8 8.74 -66.88 17.81
C ARG A 8 9.55 -65.75 17.18
N ALA A 9 10.38 -66.05 16.18
CA ALA A 9 11.11 -65.04 15.42
C ALA A 9 10.17 -64.12 14.62
N LEU A 10 9.09 -64.67 14.06
CA LEU A 10 8.10 -63.91 13.31
C LEU A 10 7.25 -63.01 14.22
N ALA A 11 6.89 -63.48 15.42
CA ALA A 11 6.25 -62.67 16.46
C ALA A 11 7.17 -61.55 16.96
N HIS A 12 8.46 -61.83 17.17
CA HIS A 12 9.45 -60.84 17.57
C HIS A 12 9.70 -59.80 16.48
N ALA A 13 9.77 -60.20 15.20
CA ALA A 13 9.88 -59.28 14.07
C ALA A 13 8.62 -58.41 13.90
N LYS A 14 7.43 -58.97 14.16
CA LYS A 14 6.18 -58.21 14.17
C LYS A 14 6.17 -57.20 15.32
N HIS A 15 6.55 -57.61 16.52
CA HIS A 15 6.66 -56.74 17.70
C HIS A 15 7.63 -55.57 17.44
N LYS A 16 8.80 -55.88 16.87
CA LYS A 16 9.81 -54.89 16.51
C LYS A 16 9.33 -53.93 15.41
N ARG A 17 8.55 -54.42 14.44
CA ARG A 17 7.91 -53.55 13.43
C ARG A 17 6.83 -52.65 14.02
N THR A 18 6.03 -53.13 14.98
CA THR A 18 5.06 -52.29 15.70
C THR A 18 5.74 -51.29 16.63
N GLU A 19 6.86 -51.65 17.28
CA GLU A 19 7.66 -50.71 18.07
C GLU A 19 8.30 -49.63 17.20
N ILE A 20 8.83 -50.00 16.02
CA ILE A 20 9.39 -49.04 15.05
C ILE A 20 8.26 -48.14 14.50
N SER A 21 7.08 -48.69 14.19
CA SER A 21 5.92 -47.89 13.76
C SER A 21 5.42 -46.95 14.85
N ASN A 22 5.45 -47.37 16.12
CA ASN A 22 5.05 -46.54 17.25
C ASN A 22 6.14 -45.50 17.58
N SER A 23 7.43 -45.82 17.42
CA SER A 23 8.53 -44.86 17.62
C SER A 23 8.53 -43.78 16.54
N PHE A 24 8.23 -44.12 15.28
CA PHE A 24 7.99 -43.14 14.21
C PHE A 24 6.76 -42.25 14.47
N GLN A 25 5.76 -42.72 15.20
CA GLN A 25 4.61 -41.90 15.61
C GLN A 25 4.91 -41.01 16.83
N THR A 26 5.80 -41.43 17.73
CA THR A 26 6.15 -40.68 18.95
C THR A 26 7.27 -39.65 18.75
N GLU A 27 8.09 -39.78 17.69
CA GLU A 27 9.27 -38.91 17.45
C GLU A 27 9.09 -37.91 16.31
N THR A 28 7.86 -37.54 15.96
CA THR A 28 7.61 -36.26 15.30
C THR A 28 7.02 -35.31 16.33
N PRO A 29 7.72 -34.23 16.72
CA PRO A 29 7.15 -33.17 17.53
C PRO A 29 6.19 -32.34 16.66
N TYR A 30 5.15 -32.96 16.10
CA TYR A 30 3.98 -32.23 15.67
C TYR A 30 3.35 -31.69 16.95
N LYS A 31 3.45 -30.37 17.17
CA LYS A 31 2.65 -29.63 18.15
C LYS A 31 1.29 -30.29 18.25
N GLN A 32 0.94 -30.83 19.42
CA GLN A 32 -0.33 -31.45 19.79
C GLN A 32 -1.50 -30.89 18.95
N ILE A 33 -1.79 -31.52 17.80
CA ILE A 33 -2.77 -31.00 16.83
C ILE A 33 -4.15 -31.34 17.39
N SER A 34 -4.89 -30.34 17.82
CA SER A 34 -6.26 -30.53 18.30
C SER A 34 -7.21 -30.70 17.12
N MET A 35 -7.76 -31.90 16.98
CA MET A 35 -8.80 -32.19 15.99
C MET A 35 -10.12 -31.53 16.44
N LEU A 36 -10.64 -30.62 15.63
CA LEU A 36 -11.88 -29.89 15.91
C LEU A 36 -13.15 -30.69 15.58
N ARG A 37 -13.01 -31.74 14.77
CA ARG A 37 -14.11 -32.64 14.35
C ARG A 37 -13.75 -34.09 14.68
N LYS A 38 -14.77 -34.86 15.05
CA LYS A 38 -14.70 -36.32 15.12
C LYS A 38 -15.11 -36.90 13.77
N TYR A 39 -14.19 -37.60 13.12
CA TYR A 39 -14.44 -38.25 11.83
C TYR A 39 -14.99 -39.66 12.05
N ARG A 40 -16.06 -40.02 11.34
CA ARG A 40 -16.56 -41.40 11.34
C ARG A 40 -15.59 -42.28 10.57
N VAL A 41 -15.26 -43.44 11.14
CA VAL A 41 -14.45 -44.47 10.47
C VAL A 41 -15.39 -45.61 10.07
N GLY A 42 -15.50 -45.90 8.77
CA GLY A 42 -16.36 -46.95 8.20
C GLY A 42 -16.09 -47.16 6.70
N GLU A 43 -16.73 -48.17 6.10
CA GLU A 43 -16.56 -48.48 4.66
C GLU A 43 -17.25 -47.47 3.73
N LEU A 44 -18.26 -46.76 4.22
CA LEU A 44 -19.00 -45.74 3.48
C LEU A 44 -18.56 -44.34 3.90
N PRO A 45 -18.54 -43.35 2.97
CA PRO A 45 -18.18 -41.98 3.29
C PRO A 45 -19.15 -41.33 4.28
N ASP A 46 -18.64 -40.40 5.08
CA ASP A 46 -19.40 -39.68 6.11
C ASP A 46 -20.21 -38.54 5.47
N ILE A 47 -21.51 -38.78 5.24
CA ILE A 47 -22.39 -37.88 4.46
C ILE A 47 -23.16 -36.91 5.36
N GLU A 48 -23.37 -37.22 6.65
CA GLU A 48 -24.19 -36.43 7.57
C GLU A 48 -23.31 -35.53 8.46
N ILE A 49 -22.78 -34.46 7.88
CA ILE A 49 -21.93 -33.49 8.58
C ILE A 49 -22.80 -32.45 9.29
N LYS A 50 -22.62 -32.30 10.61
CA LYS A 50 -23.32 -31.27 11.40
C LYS A 50 -22.80 -29.88 11.04
N TYR A 51 -23.68 -28.87 11.05
CA TYR A 51 -23.28 -27.48 10.82
C TYR A 51 -22.24 -26.96 11.83
N SER A 52 -22.32 -27.38 13.10
CA SER A 52 -21.31 -27.07 14.13
C SER A 52 -19.91 -27.51 13.74
N ASP A 53 -19.82 -28.65 13.05
CA ASP A 53 -18.57 -29.29 12.67
C ASP A 53 -17.97 -28.67 11.40
N ILE A 54 -18.68 -27.71 10.79
CA ILE A 54 -18.19 -26.86 9.70
C ILE A 54 -17.82 -25.48 10.24
N ILE A 55 -18.71 -24.87 11.04
CA ILE A 55 -18.51 -23.52 11.59
C ILE A 55 -17.29 -23.46 12.52
N GLY A 56 -17.15 -24.44 13.43
CA GLY A 56 -16.03 -24.46 14.38
C GLY A 56 -14.65 -24.49 13.71
N PRO A 57 -14.41 -25.42 12.77
CA PRO A 57 -13.17 -25.43 11.99
C PRO A 57 -12.96 -24.17 11.16
N LEU A 58 -14.00 -23.62 10.54
CA LEU A 58 -13.90 -22.40 9.72
C LEU A 58 -13.50 -21.18 10.56
N GLN A 59 -14.06 -21.04 11.76
CA GLN A 59 -13.68 -19.98 12.71
C GLN A 59 -12.24 -20.15 13.21
N ALA A 60 -11.83 -21.37 13.55
CA ALA A 60 -10.47 -21.64 14.00
C ALA A 60 -9.44 -21.41 12.89
N LEU A 61 -9.83 -21.63 11.63
CA LEU A 61 -9.00 -21.37 10.45
C LEU A 61 -8.88 -19.85 10.20
N ALA A 62 -9.99 -19.11 10.25
CA ALA A 62 -10.00 -17.65 10.13
C ALA A 62 -9.15 -16.96 11.22
N GLN A 63 -9.10 -17.50 12.44
CA GLN A 63 -8.25 -16.95 13.51
C GLN A 63 -6.75 -17.15 13.28
N ARG A 64 -6.35 -18.03 12.37
CA ARG A 64 -4.94 -18.36 12.11
C ARG A 64 -4.42 -17.86 10.77
N ASP A 65 -5.31 -17.65 9.80
CA ASP A 65 -4.96 -17.23 8.45
C ASP A 65 -5.74 -15.95 8.08
N LEU A 66 -4.98 -14.88 7.81
CA LEU A 66 -5.51 -13.56 7.49
C LEU A 66 -6.29 -13.56 6.17
N GLU A 67 -5.86 -14.32 5.17
CA GLU A 67 -6.54 -14.39 3.87
C GLU A 67 -7.89 -15.07 3.99
N ILE A 68 -7.94 -16.16 4.76
CA ILE A 68 -9.19 -16.89 5.00
C ILE A 68 -10.14 -16.05 5.86
N SER A 69 -9.60 -15.34 6.87
CA SER A 69 -10.39 -14.39 7.65
C SER A 69 -11.02 -13.32 6.78
N ARG A 70 -10.24 -12.72 5.88
CA ARG A 70 -10.67 -11.70 4.91
C ARG A 70 -11.79 -12.24 4.01
N MET A 71 -11.58 -13.39 3.38
CA MET A 71 -12.57 -14.02 2.50
C MET A 71 -13.87 -14.36 3.24
N LEU A 72 -13.76 -14.94 4.43
CA LEU A 72 -14.91 -15.31 5.26
C LEU A 72 -15.71 -14.07 5.65
N PHE A 73 -15.03 -13.03 6.16
CA PHE A 73 -15.66 -11.79 6.59
C PHE A 73 -16.40 -11.10 5.44
N THR A 74 -15.76 -10.92 4.28
CA THR A 74 -16.43 -10.36 3.09
C THR A 74 -17.65 -11.18 2.69
N SER A 75 -17.51 -12.51 2.61
CA SER A 75 -18.62 -13.38 2.16
C SER A 75 -19.83 -13.33 3.10
N ILE A 76 -19.61 -13.33 4.41
CA ILE A 76 -20.68 -13.24 5.42
C ILE A 76 -21.32 -11.87 5.33
N PHE A 77 -20.52 -10.80 5.27
CA PHE A 77 -21.02 -9.44 5.23
C PHE A 77 -21.91 -9.21 4.00
N VAL A 78 -21.44 -9.58 2.82
CA VAL A 78 -22.19 -9.43 1.56
C VAL A 78 -23.46 -10.28 1.56
N SER A 79 -23.40 -11.49 2.11
CA SER A 79 -24.59 -12.35 2.23
C SER A 79 -25.65 -11.74 3.15
N ILE A 80 -25.24 -11.19 4.30
CA ILE A 80 -26.14 -10.49 5.23
C ILE A 80 -26.70 -9.23 4.57
N TYR A 81 -25.83 -8.46 3.91
CA TYR A 81 -26.21 -7.22 3.22
C TYR A 81 -27.26 -7.46 2.15
N ASN A 82 -27.10 -8.48 1.30
CA ASN A 82 -28.08 -8.84 0.28
C ASN A 82 -29.41 -9.33 0.88
N HIS A 83 -29.37 -9.99 2.04
CA HIS A 83 -30.58 -10.46 2.71
C HIS A 83 -31.43 -9.29 3.28
N VAL A 84 -30.85 -8.09 3.45
CA VAL A 84 -31.61 -6.89 3.85
C VAL A 84 -32.63 -6.50 2.78
N ASP A 85 -32.32 -6.72 1.50
CA ASP A 85 -33.22 -6.42 0.39
C ASP A 85 -34.37 -7.43 0.29
N ASP A 86 -34.13 -8.68 0.68
CA ASP A 86 -35.13 -9.76 0.67
C ASP A 86 -36.05 -9.73 1.90
N HIS A 87 -35.77 -8.89 2.90
CA HIS A 87 -36.59 -8.76 4.10
C HIS A 87 -37.89 -8.00 3.83
N VAL A 88 -38.98 -8.77 3.67
CA VAL A 88 -40.36 -8.30 3.39
C VAL A 88 -40.93 -7.32 4.43
N ASP A 89 -40.42 -7.32 5.66
CA ASP A 89 -40.95 -6.52 6.78
C ASP A 89 -40.28 -5.14 6.96
N MET A 90 -39.23 -4.82 6.19
CA MET A 90 -38.59 -3.50 6.25
C MET A 90 -39.16 -2.55 5.22
N GLU A 91 -39.55 -1.35 5.65
CA GLU A 91 -39.89 -0.27 4.71
C GLU A 91 -38.67 0.09 3.84
N PRO A 92 -38.88 0.39 2.55
CA PRO A 92 -37.78 0.67 1.61
C PRO A 92 -36.92 1.87 2.05
N THR A 93 -37.51 2.81 2.79
CA THR A 93 -36.82 3.96 3.40
C THR A 93 -35.83 3.53 4.48
N VAL A 94 -36.19 2.56 5.33
CA VAL A 94 -35.32 2.03 6.39
C VAL A 94 -34.17 1.19 5.79
N GLN A 95 -34.44 0.49 4.68
CA GLN A 95 -33.40 -0.22 3.93
C GLN A 95 -32.36 0.74 3.35
N GLU A 96 -32.81 1.85 2.73
CA GLU A 96 -31.91 2.89 2.20
C GLU A 96 -31.11 3.59 3.31
N GLU A 97 -31.75 3.93 4.44
CA GLU A 97 -31.06 4.52 5.60
C GLU A 97 -29.99 3.58 6.17
N TYR A 98 -30.30 2.28 6.29
CA TYR A 98 -29.34 1.27 6.74
C TYR A 98 -28.14 1.17 5.78
N LYS A 99 -28.39 1.11 4.47
CA LYS A 99 -27.34 1.08 3.44
C LYS A 99 -26.46 2.34 3.48
N ASN A 100 -27.06 3.52 3.65
CA ASN A 100 -26.34 4.78 3.79
C ASN A 100 -25.51 4.82 5.07
N SER A 101 -26.02 4.31 6.19
CA SER A 101 -25.27 4.22 7.44
C SER A 101 -24.03 3.32 7.30
N ILE A 102 -24.17 2.17 6.63
CA ILE A 102 -23.04 1.28 6.33
C ILE A 102 -21.98 1.98 5.48
N ALA A 103 -22.41 2.70 4.44
CA ALA A 103 -21.50 3.47 3.59
C ALA A 103 -20.70 4.50 4.41
N GLN A 104 -21.37 5.24 5.29
CA GLN A 104 -20.74 6.21 6.19
C GLN A 104 -19.78 5.54 7.17
N TYR A 105 -20.14 4.39 7.74
CA TYR A 105 -19.24 3.65 8.63
C TYR A 105 -17.98 3.18 7.90
N ILE A 106 -18.12 2.64 6.69
CA ILE A 106 -16.97 2.24 5.88
C ILE A 106 -16.09 3.44 5.53
N GLN A 107 -16.69 4.58 5.17
CA GLN A 107 -15.95 5.81 4.90
C GLN A 107 -15.23 6.31 6.16
N SER A 108 -15.87 6.24 7.34
CA SER A 108 -15.24 6.61 8.61
C SER A 108 -14.07 5.68 8.98
N ILE A 109 -14.14 4.40 8.60
CA ILE A 109 -13.03 3.45 8.78
C ILE A 109 -11.86 3.89 7.92
N PHE A 110 -12.08 4.28 6.66
CA PHE A 110 -10.99 4.73 5.79
C PHE A 110 -10.35 6.04 6.25
N ILE A 111 -11.15 7.01 6.70
CA ILE A 111 -10.64 8.32 7.15
C ILE A 111 -9.87 8.19 8.48
N ASN A 112 -10.41 7.46 9.45
CA ASN A 112 -9.85 7.39 10.80
C ASN A 112 -8.75 6.32 10.97
N SER A 113 -8.49 5.51 9.94
CA SER A 113 -7.45 4.48 10.02
C SER A 113 -6.06 5.12 9.96
N THR A 114 -5.23 4.88 10.97
CA THR A 114 -3.85 5.39 11.01
C THR A 114 -2.82 4.39 10.47
N THR A 115 -3.12 3.09 10.58
CA THR A 115 -2.21 1.99 10.23
C THR A 115 -2.54 1.32 8.89
N TYR A 116 -3.68 1.66 8.28
CA TYR A 116 -4.14 1.16 6.97
C TYR A 116 -3.89 -0.34 6.76
N PHE A 117 -4.27 -1.17 7.74
CA PHE A 117 -4.02 -2.60 7.71
C PHE A 117 -4.60 -3.26 6.43
N PRO A 118 -3.76 -3.75 5.49
CA PRO A 118 -4.20 -4.16 4.16
C PRO A 118 -5.30 -5.21 4.12
N PRO A 119 -5.31 -6.28 4.95
CA PRO A 119 -6.39 -7.25 4.93
C PRO A 119 -7.76 -6.67 5.31
N LEU A 120 -7.81 -5.69 6.22
CA LEU A 120 -9.05 -5.01 6.61
C LEU A 120 -9.51 -4.07 5.50
N ILE A 121 -8.61 -3.22 5.00
CA ILE A 121 -8.91 -2.27 3.91
C ILE A 121 -9.39 -3.02 2.67
N ASN A 122 -8.70 -4.11 2.29
CA ASN A 122 -9.09 -4.98 1.19
C ASN A 122 -10.47 -5.61 1.42
N SER A 123 -10.78 -6.06 2.65
CA SER A 123 -12.13 -6.54 2.99
C SER A 123 -13.19 -5.49 2.73
N CYS A 124 -12.97 -4.26 3.21
CA CYS A 124 -13.90 -3.14 3.07
C CYS A 124 -14.07 -2.73 1.61
N LEU A 125 -12.97 -2.57 0.86
CA LEU A 125 -13.00 -2.28 -0.57
C LEU A 125 -13.74 -3.37 -1.35
N ARG A 126 -13.54 -4.64 -0.99
CA ARG A 126 -14.22 -5.77 -1.64
C ARG A 126 -15.72 -5.80 -1.31
N ILE A 127 -16.10 -5.48 -0.07
CA ILE A 127 -17.50 -5.28 0.30
C ILE A 127 -18.12 -4.18 -0.56
N CYS A 128 -17.46 -3.04 -0.71
CA CYS A 128 -17.94 -1.95 -1.57
C CYS A 128 -17.98 -2.34 -3.06
N PHE A 129 -17.10 -3.23 -3.52
CA PHE A 129 -17.13 -3.74 -4.88
C PHE A 129 -18.34 -4.68 -5.11
N GLU A 130 -18.63 -5.56 -4.16
CA GLU A 130 -19.73 -6.53 -4.25
C GLU A 130 -21.10 -5.88 -3.99
N ALA A 131 -21.20 -4.99 -3.00
CA ALA A 131 -22.39 -4.24 -2.64
C ALA A 131 -22.58 -3.02 -3.56
N VAL A 132 -23.46 -3.18 -4.56
CA VAL A 132 -23.69 -2.21 -5.63
C VAL A 132 -24.17 -0.86 -5.09
N ASP A 133 -24.89 -0.80 -3.98
CA ASP A 133 -25.53 0.46 -3.55
C ASP A 133 -24.62 1.36 -2.70
N ILE A 134 -23.44 0.87 -2.30
CA ILE A 134 -22.52 1.63 -1.45
C ILE A 134 -21.72 2.63 -2.31
N LYS A 135 -22.05 3.92 -2.17
CA LYS A 135 -21.27 5.02 -2.74
C LYS A 135 -20.24 5.47 -1.72
N VAL A 136 -18.97 5.29 -2.05
CA VAL A 136 -17.84 5.83 -1.28
C VAL A 136 -17.16 6.89 -2.14
N ASP A 137 -16.69 7.95 -1.51
CA ASP A 137 -15.94 9.03 -2.14
C ASP A 137 -14.66 8.49 -2.82
N PRO A 138 -14.44 8.74 -4.14
CA PRO A 138 -13.25 8.30 -4.87
C PRO A 138 -11.92 8.74 -4.25
N THR A 139 -11.87 9.91 -3.60
CA THR A 139 -10.65 10.44 -2.96
C THR A 139 -10.18 9.53 -1.81
N VAL A 140 -11.14 9.11 -0.97
CA VAL A 140 -10.92 8.22 0.17
C VAL A 140 -10.52 6.83 -0.31
N ILE A 141 -11.12 6.35 -1.42
CA ILE A 141 -10.76 5.07 -2.03
C ILE A 141 -9.32 5.11 -2.54
N ARG A 142 -8.91 6.19 -3.23
CA ARG A 142 -7.52 6.34 -3.70
C ARG A 142 -6.57 6.26 -2.52
N LYS A 143 -6.73 7.15 -1.54
CA LYS A 143 -5.85 7.24 -0.36
C LYS A 143 -5.72 5.88 0.35
N ALA A 144 -6.85 5.22 0.62
CA ALA A 144 -6.85 3.92 1.26
C ALA A 144 -6.17 2.83 0.41
N SER A 145 -6.34 2.85 -0.91
CA SER A 145 -5.78 1.85 -1.82
C SER A 145 -4.28 2.02 -2.03
N GLU A 146 -3.80 3.27 -2.10
CA GLU A 146 -2.40 3.62 -2.27
C GLU A 146 -1.57 3.26 -1.01
N ILE A 147 -2.05 3.67 0.18
CA ILE A 147 -1.33 3.38 1.43
C ILE A 147 -1.31 1.87 1.74
N SER A 148 -2.40 1.15 1.42
CA SER A 148 -2.49 -0.30 1.69
C SER A 148 -1.90 -1.19 0.60
N SER A 149 -1.39 -0.61 -0.49
CA SER A 149 -0.94 -1.35 -1.69
C SER A 149 -1.98 -2.33 -2.25
N THR A 150 -3.24 -1.86 -2.33
CA THR A 150 -4.39 -2.59 -2.90
C THR A 150 -5.01 -1.85 -4.09
N GLU A 151 -4.14 -1.24 -4.89
CA GLU A 151 -4.47 -0.35 -6.01
C GLU A 151 -5.38 -1.02 -7.04
N SER A 152 -5.11 -2.29 -7.38
CA SER A 152 -5.91 -3.06 -8.35
C SER A 152 -7.41 -3.17 -8.00
N LEU A 153 -7.74 -3.29 -6.71
CA LEU A 153 -9.12 -3.37 -6.24
C LEU A 153 -9.76 -1.97 -6.21
N GLY A 154 -8.99 -0.95 -5.82
CA GLY A 154 -9.41 0.45 -5.90
C GLY A 154 -9.79 0.87 -7.32
N ILE A 155 -8.93 0.55 -8.31
CA ILE A 155 -9.20 0.78 -9.74
C ILE A 155 -10.49 0.10 -10.17
N SER A 156 -10.62 -1.20 -9.90
CA SER A 156 -11.81 -1.98 -10.27
C SER A 156 -13.10 -1.40 -9.69
N LEU A 157 -13.02 -0.83 -8.49
CA LEU A 157 -14.15 -0.21 -7.81
C LEU A 157 -14.52 1.13 -8.45
N ILE A 158 -13.55 2.02 -8.70
CA ILE A 158 -13.80 3.32 -9.34
C ILE A 158 -14.30 3.13 -10.78
N GLU A 159 -13.71 2.23 -11.55
CA GLU A 159 -14.20 1.89 -12.90
C GLU A 159 -15.65 1.41 -12.87
N ARG A 160 -15.99 0.55 -11.91
CA ARG A 160 -17.36 0.06 -11.76
C ARG A 160 -18.32 1.17 -11.34
N GLN A 161 -17.88 2.13 -10.52
CA GLN A 161 -18.67 3.32 -10.20
C GLN A 161 -18.89 4.16 -11.46
N LEU A 162 -17.85 4.43 -12.25
CA LEU A 162 -17.91 5.17 -13.52
C LEU A 162 -18.84 4.52 -14.55
N LEU A 163 -18.75 3.20 -14.75
CA LEU A 163 -19.62 2.45 -15.67
C LEU A 163 -21.11 2.60 -15.33
N ARG A 164 -21.45 2.81 -14.05
CA ARG A 164 -22.84 3.04 -13.62
C ARG A 164 -23.34 4.45 -13.90
N PHE A 165 -22.46 5.45 -13.83
CA PHE A 165 -22.80 6.80 -14.28
C PHE A 165 -23.13 6.84 -15.78
N ILE A 166 -22.53 5.93 -16.57
CA ILE A 166 -22.70 5.83 -18.03
C ILE A 166 -23.93 4.98 -18.43
N SER A 167 -24.48 4.15 -17.54
CA SER A 167 -25.66 3.31 -17.83
C SER A 167 -26.97 4.11 -17.82
N PRO A 168 -27.92 3.85 -18.75
CA PRO A 168 -28.66 4.92 -19.40
C PRO A 168 -29.81 5.48 -18.56
N ARG A 169 -29.85 6.82 -18.47
CA ARG A 169 -31.10 7.58 -18.29
C ARG A 169 -32.15 7.02 -19.26
N GLY A 170 -33.25 6.52 -18.70
CA GLY A 170 -34.38 6.00 -19.46
C GLY A 170 -34.80 6.97 -20.57
N SER A 171 -34.94 6.42 -21.78
CA SER A 171 -35.42 7.09 -22.99
C SER A 171 -36.71 7.89 -22.73
N LYS A 172 -36.59 9.18 -22.45
CA LYS A 172 -37.56 10.21 -22.87
C LYS A 172 -36.78 11.46 -23.26
N ARG A 173 -36.81 11.77 -24.57
CA ARG A 173 -36.37 13.05 -25.14
C ARG A 173 -36.94 14.21 -24.31
N VAL A 174 -36.10 14.90 -23.57
CA VAL A 174 -36.36 16.26 -23.09
C VAL A 174 -35.46 17.19 -23.90
N ARG A 175 -36.09 18.20 -24.49
CA ARG A 175 -35.48 19.20 -25.37
C ARG A 175 -34.36 19.93 -24.63
N ALA A 176 -33.26 20.13 -25.35
CA ALA A 176 -32.16 20.99 -24.94
C ALA A 176 -32.64 22.42 -24.68
N THR A 177 -32.44 22.88 -23.45
CA THR A 177 -32.22 24.27 -23.07
C THR A 177 -31.36 24.27 -21.81
N ASP A 178 -30.13 24.73 -21.99
CA ASP A 178 -29.22 25.42 -21.06
C ASP A 178 -28.80 24.77 -19.74
N SER A 179 -27.48 24.53 -19.68
CA SER A 179 -26.57 24.72 -18.54
C SER A 179 -26.98 24.15 -17.19
N GLY A 180 -26.34 23.03 -16.79
CA GLY A 180 -26.31 22.63 -15.37
C GLY A 180 -26.34 21.13 -15.07
N THR A 181 -26.22 20.23 -16.05
CA THR A 181 -26.23 18.77 -15.78
C THR A 181 -25.10 17.98 -16.45
N ALA A 182 -24.05 18.68 -16.91
CA ALA A 182 -22.87 18.11 -17.55
C ALA A 182 -21.56 18.44 -16.82
N ALA A 183 -21.61 18.73 -15.52
CA ALA A 183 -20.48 18.45 -14.64
C ALA A 183 -20.50 16.93 -14.38
N GLU A 184 -20.14 16.14 -15.39
CA GLU A 184 -19.62 14.81 -15.14
C GLU A 184 -18.51 15.03 -14.11
N SER A 185 -18.67 14.52 -12.89
CA SER A 185 -17.68 14.73 -11.84
C SER A 185 -16.33 14.27 -12.43
N MET A 186 -15.40 15.19 -12.67
CA MET A 186 -14.06 14.85 -13.18
C MET A 186 -13.25 14.11 -12.11
N LEU A 187 -13.60 14.33 -10.84
CA LEU A 187 -12.96 13.73 -9.67
C LEU A 187 -12.73 12.21 -9.76
N PRO A 188 -13.72 11.33 -10.05
CA PRO A 188 -13.46 9.90 -10.13
C PRO A 188 -12.54 9.51 -11.30
N TRP A 189 -12.51 10.29 -12.40
CA TRP A 189 -11.56 10.06 -13.50
C TRP A 189 -10.15 10.48 -13.11
N VAL A 190 -10.01 11.60 -12.41
CA VAL A 190 -8.72 12.08 -11.86
C VAL A 190 -8.16 11.06 -10.88
N GLU A 191 -8.95 10.62 -9.90
CA GLU A 191 -8.49 9.64 -8.91
C GLU A 191 -8.23 8.26 -9.53
N LEU A 192 -9.00 7.85 -10.55
CA LEU A 192 -8.72 6.63 -11.32
C LEU A 192 -7.38 6.72 -12.03
N ALA A 193 -7.11 7.85 -12.67
CA ALA A 193 -5.88 8.04 -13.41
C ALA A 193 -4.68 7.98 -12.43
N TYR A 194 -4.73 8.64 -11.28
CA TYR A 194 -3.68 8.53 -10.26
C TYR A 194 -3.44 7.09 -9.79
N LEU A 195 -4.49 6.29 -9.58
CA LEU A 195 -4.31 4.86 -9.26
C LEU A 195 -3.67 4.08 -10.43
N TYR A 196 -3.94 4.43 -11.68
CA TYR A 196 -3.23 3.83 -12.81
C TYR A 196 -1.76 4.24 -12.85
N LYS A 197 -1.44 5.48 -12.46
CA LYS A 197 -0.05 5.95 -12.33
C LYS A 197 0.72 5.14 -11.29
N SER A 198 0.12 4.84 -10.14
CA SER A 198 0.78 4.06 -9.08
C SER A 198 1.04 2.59 -9.44
N ILE A 199 0.32 2.01 -10.42
CA ILE A 199 0.60 0.65 -10.94
C ILE A 199 1.61 0.67 -12.11
N ASP A 200 2.18 1.83 -12.45
CA ASP A 200 3.04 2.05 -13.63
C ASP A 200 2.26 1.86 -14.96
N GLY A 201 0.95 2.14 -14.93
CA GLY A 201 0.06 2.14 -16.09
C GLY A 201 0.06 3.47 -16.85
N ASN A 202 1.24 4.03 -17.13
CA ASN A 202 1.41 5.40 -17.65
C ASN A 202 0.65 5.66 -18.97
N ASP A 203 0.51 4.63 -19.82
CA ASP A 203 -0.27 4.71 -21.06
C ASP A 203 -1.77 4.94 -20.80
N VAL A 204 -2.32 4.22 -19.82
CA VAL A 204 -3.74 4.31 -19.44
C VAL A 204 -4.00 5.64 -18.74
N TYR A 205 -3.10 6.02 -17.82
CA TYR A 205 -3.09 7.34 -17.18
C TYR A 205 -3.24 8.45 -18.23
N LYS A 206 -2.33 8.51 -19.20
CA LYS A 206 -2.36 9.51 -20.27
C LYS A 206 -3.68 9.51 -21.03
N SER A 207 -4.15 8.33 -21.43
CA SER A 207 -5.39 8.22 -22.20
C SER A 207 -6.59 8.79 -21.46
N ILE A 208 -6.68 8.57 -20.14
CA ILE A 208 -7.73 9.12 -19.29
C ILE A 208 -7.60 10.65 -19.22
N TYR A 209 -6.38 11.15 -19.00
CA TYR A 209 -6.12 12.59 -18.96
C TYR A 209 -6.47 13.30 -20.27
N GLU A 210 -6.01 12.78 -21.40
CA GLU A 210 -6.26 13.38 -22.71
C GLU A 210 -7.74 13.37 -23.11
N CYS A 211 -8.49 12.35 -22.68
CA CYS A 211 -9.88 12.16 -23.07
C CYS A 211 -10.88 12.85 -22.12
N HIS A 212 -10.57 12.95 -20.82
CA HIS A 212 -11.54 13.34 -19.80
C HIS A 212 -11.15 14.55 -18.95
N ILE A 213 -9.87 14.94 -18.90
CA ILE A 213 -9.38 15.96 -17.95
C ILE A 213 -8.77 17.17 -18.67
N ALA A 214 -7.99 16.96 -19.73
CA ALA A 214 -7.21 18.00 -20.38
C ALA A 214 -8.03 18.84 -21.37
N HIS A 215 -8.44 20.03 -20.92
CA HIS A 215 -9.03 21.07 -21.75
C HIS A 215 -7.98 22.03 -22.32
N SER A 216 -6.90 22.27 -21.59
CA SER A 216 -5.77 23.08 -22.05
C SER A 216 -4.86 22.32 -23.02
N GLN A 217 -4.21 23.03 -23.94
CA GLN A 217 -3.14 22.45 -24.77
C GLN A 217 -1.84 22.33 -23.98
N VAL A 218 -1.61 23.23 -23.01
CA VAL A 218 -0.40 23.25 -22.17
C VAL A 218 -0.32 21.99 -21.30
N THR A 219 -1.45 21.54 -20.75
CA THR A 219 -1.53 20.29 -19.97
C THR A 219 -1.12 19.08 -20.82
N LYS A 220 -1.61 19.00 -22.06
CA LYS A 220 -1.30 17.91 -23.00
C LYS A 220 0.18 17.90 -23.37
N ASP A 221 0.74 19.07 -23.65
CA ASP A 221 2.15 19.18 -24.02
C ASP A 221 3.06 18.84 -22.84
N ALA A 222 2.71 19.24 -21.61
CA ALA A 222 3.43 18.88 -20.38
C ALA A 222 3.41 17.36 -20.12
N LEU A 223 2.23 16.72 -20.20
CA LEU A 223 2.09 15.28 -20.03
C LEU A 223 2.83 14.49 -21.12
N ASN A 224 2.86 15.00 -22.35
CA ASN A 224 3.65 14.40 -23.43
C ASN A 224 5.16 14.45 -23.14
N ALA A 225 5.65 15.56 -22.59
CA ALA A 225 7.04 15.70 -22.19
C ALA A 225 7.40 14.73 -21.03
N GLU A 226 6.51 14.58 -20.04
CA GLU A 226 6.68 13.66 -18.92
C GLU A 226 6.83 12.20 -19.39
N LEU A 227 6.01 11.76 -20.35
CA LEU A 227 6.07 10.40 -20.92
C LEU A 227 7.32 10.13 -21.75
N ILE A 228 7.84 11.16 -22.43
CA ILE A 228 9.11 11.06 -23.15
C ILE A 228 10.28 10.97 -22.17
N GLY A 229 10.06 11.34 -20.90
CA GLY A 229 11.08 11.45 -19.87
C GLY A 229 11.82 12.78 -19.89
N ASP A 230 11.28 13.79 -20.61
CA ASP A 230 11.81 15.16 -20.61
C ASP A 230 11.17 15.97 -19.47
N TYR A 231 11.56 15.61 -18.25
CA TYR A 231 11.05 16.26 -17.03
C TYR A 231 11.42 17.75 -16.93
N ALA A 232 12.49 18.18 -17.60
CA ALA A 232 12.92 19.59 -17.57
C ALA A 232 11.93 20.48 -18.33
N SER A 233 11.55 20.08 -19.55
CA SER A 233 10.52 20.77 -20.33
C SER A 233 9.14 20.69 -19.64
N ALA A 234 8.79 19.51 -19.11
CA ALA A 234 7.52 19.32 -18.38
C ALA A 234 7.42 20.26 -17.17
N CYS A 235 8.48 20.37 -16.37
CA CYS A 235 8.52 21.25 -15.20
C CYS A 235 8.33 22.73 -15.57
N GLN A 236 8.95 23.19 -16.66
CA GLN A 236 8.78 24.56 -17.14
C GLN A 236 7.34 24.82 -17.57
N LEU A 237 6.74 23.88 -18.31
CA LEU A 237 5.35 24.00 -18.75
C LEU A 237 4.36 24.02 -17.56
N TYR A 238 4.60 23.23 -16.51
CA TYR A 238 3.78 23.27 -15.29
C TYR A 238 3.94 24.60 -14.54
N LEU A 239 5.17 25.13 -14.43
CA LEU A 239 5.42 26.43 -13.79
C LEU A 239 4.80 27.59 -14.58
N ASP A 240 4.91 27.57 -15.90
CA ASP A 240 4.30 28.56 -16.78
C ASP A 240 2.77 28.50 -16.68
N ALA A 241 2.20 27.30 -16.61
CA ALA A 241 0.75 27.11 -16.41
C ALA A 241 0.25 27.67 -15.07
N LEU A 242 1.00 27.44 -13.98
CA LEU A 242 0.67 27.98 -12.65
C LEU A 242 0.87 29.50 -12.55
N GLY A 243 1.76 30.08 -13.37
CA GLY A 243 2.01 31.52 -13.42
C GLY A 243 0.93 32.32 -14.17
N HIS A 244 0.08 31.66 -14.96
CA HIS A 244 -0.99 32.29 -15.73
C HIS A 244 -2.35 32.16 -15.01
N GLU A 245 -2.64 33.07 -14.07
CA GLU A 245 -3.88 33.12 -13.26
C GLU A 245 -5.19 33.44 -14.04
N ASP A 246 -5.16 33.58 -15.37
CA ASP A 246 -6.21 34.27 -16.15
C ASP A 246 -7.17 33.37 -16.95
N VAL A 247 -7.23 32.07 -16.67
CA VAL A 247 -8.21 31.17 -17.32
C VAL A 247 -9.05 30.51 -16.22
N ASP A 248 -10.38 30.41 -16.41
CA ASP A 248 -11.29 29.58 -15.60
C ASP A 248 -10.87 28.10 -15.73
N VAL A 249 -9.73 27.73 -15.16
CA VAL A 249 -9.15 26.40 -15.16
C VAL A 249 -9.85 25.60 -14.08
N ASP A 250 -10.25 24.37 -14.41
CA ASP A 250 -10.87 23.49 -13.43
C ASP A 250 -9.88 23.20 -12.29
N ASN A 251 -10.34 23.22 -11.03
CA ASN A 251 -9.48 23.00 -9.85
C ASN A 251 -8.72 21.66 -9.93
N ASN A 252 -9.24 20.70 -10.70
CA ASN A 252 -8.59 19.42 -10.94
C ASN A 252 -7.36 19.52 -11.85
N GLU A 253 -7.35 20.41 -12.86
CA GLU A 253 -6.17 20.64 -13.70
C GLU A 253 -5.05 21.31 -12.88
N ILE A 254 -5.39 22.20 -11.96
CA ILE A 254 -4.41 22.84 -11.05
C ILE A 254 -3.74 21.79 -10.15
N ARG A 255 -4.52 20.89 -9.53
CA ARG A 255 -3.97 19.78 -8.73
C ARG A 255 -2.98 18.92 -9.51
N VAL A 256 -3.25 18.71 -10.79
CA VAL A 256 -2.38 17.90 -11.68
C VAL A 256 -1.09 18.63 -11.99
N TRP A 257 -1.13 19.96 -12.17
CA TRP A 257 0.08 20.76 -12.33
C TRP A 257 0.93 20.78 -11.07
N GLU A 258 0.32 20.88 -9.90
CA GLU A 258 1.03 20.85 -8.63
C GLU A 258 1.71 19.49 -8.39
N GLU A 259 0.96 18.38 -8.51
CA GLU A 259 1.49 17.02 -8.35
C GLU A 259 2.55 16.71 -9.42
N GLY A 260 2.27 17.01 -10.69
CA GLY A 260 3.20 16.79 -11.80
C GLY A 260 4.50 17.61 -11.66
N ARG A 261 4.41 18.84 -11.15
CA ARG A 261 5.59 19.66 -10.83
C ARG A 261 6.43 19.03 -9.72
N PHE A 262 5.80 18.56 -8.63
CA PHE A 262 6.53 17.91 -7.54
C PHE A 262 7.25 16.64 -8.00
N GLU A 263 6.60 15.83 -8.83
CA GLU A 263 7.24 14.65 -9.42
C GLU A 263 8.41 15.01 -10.33
N CYS A 264 8.28 16.04 -11.16
CA CYS A 264 9.38 16.52 -11.99
C CYS A 264 10.58 16.96 -11.13
N PHE A 265 10.35 17.67 -10.01
CA PHE A 265 11.43 18.05 -9.09
C PHE A 265 12.15 16.84 -8.50
N ILE A 266 11.42 15.79 -8.11
CA ILE A 266 12.02 14.53 -7.62
C ILE A 266 12.89 13.90 -8.72
N LYS A 267 12.36 13.76 -9.93
CA LYS A 267 13.07 13.11 -11.05
C LYS A 267 14.31 13.88 -11.50
N LEU A 268 14.31 15.21 -11.32
CA LEU A 268 15.44 16.11 -11.64
C LEU A 268 16.40 16.32 -10.46
N SER A 269 16.15 15.71 -9.30
CA SER A 269 16.91 15.93 -8.05
C SER A 269 17.00 17.41 -7.63
N GLN A 270 15.97 18.21 -7.92
CA GLN A 270 15.89 19.64 -7.55
C GLN A 270 15.29 19.79 -6.15
N TRP A 271 16.02 19.32 -5.14
CA TRP A 271 15.53 19.23 -3.77
C TRP A 271 15.29 20.58 -3.10
N GLU A 272 16.11 21.60 -3.40
CA GLU A 272 15.96 22.95 -2.86
C GLU A 272 14.64 23.59 -3.29
N SER A 273 14.37 23.56 -4.60
CA SER A 273 13.14 24.12 -5.17
C SER A 273 11.90 23.39 -4.66
N LEU A 274 11.98 22.07 -4.46
CA LEU A 274 10.91 21.28 -3.88
C LEU A 274 10.65 21.69 -2.41
N ALA A 275 11.69 21.75 -1.59
CA ALA A 275 11.58 22.12 -0.18
C ALA A 275 11.05 23.55 -0.01
N ASP A 276 11.55 24.50 -0.78
CA ASP A 276 11.10 25.90 -0.73
C ASP A 276 9.64 26.04 -1.14
N THR A 277 9.21 25.33 -2.19
CA THR A 277 7.81 25.34 -2.64
C THR A 277 6.89 24.80 -1.55
N VAL A 278 7.23 23.65 -0.97
CA VAL A 278 6.45 23.04 0.12
C VAL A 278 6.43 23.95 1.35
N LEU A 279 7.55 24.61 1.69
CA LEU A 279 7.60 25.56 2.81
C LEU A 279 6.78 26.83 2.57
N VAL A 280 6.69 27.31 1.32
CA VAL A 280 5.82 28.43 0.92
C VAL A 280 4.35 28.03 1.07
N ASP A 281 3.97 26.84 0.59
CA ASP A 281 2.59 26.34 0.65
C ASP A 281 2.11 26.14 2.11
N ILE A 282 3.02 25.83 3.03
CA ILE A 282 2.73 25.58 4.46
C ILE A 282 2.83 26.85 5.33
N ASP A 283 3.10 28.02 4.75
CA ASP A 283 3.41 29.27 5.47
C ASP A 283 4.49 29.09 6.56
N LYS A 284 5.44 28.17 6.35
CA LYS A 284 6.50 27.82 7.32
C LYS A 284 5.99 27.33 8.69
N SER A 285 4.75 26.85 8.78
CA SER A 285 4.16 26.33 10.02
C SER A 285 4.08 24.79 10.01
N PHE A 286 5.02 24.14 10.70
CA PHE A 286 5.12 22.67 10.73
C PHE A 286 3.92 21.94 11.33
N ASP A 287 3.08 22.64 12.11
CA ASP A 287 1.87 22.04 12.67
C ASP A 287 0.79 21.77 11.62
N LYS A 288 0.74 22.58 10.55
CA LYS A 288 -0.22 22.39 9.44
C LYS A 288 0.04 21.12 8.64
N LEU A 289 1.28 20.60 8.62
CA LEU A 289 1.62 19.33 7.98
C LEU A 289 0.90 18.11 8.59
N TRP A 290 0.36 18.26 9.80
CA TRP A 290 -0.38 17.21 10.49
C TRP A 290 -1.89 17.36 10.37
N GLU A 291 -2.37 18.39 9.68
CA GLU A 291 -3.80 18.55 9.39
C GLU A 291 -4.18 17.66 8.20
N ASP A 292 -5.36 17.01 8.27
CA ASP A 292 -5.84 16.04 7.27
C ASP A 292 -5.85 16.60 5.82
N GLU A 293 -5.91 17.94 5.68
CA GLU A 293 -5.93 18.65 4.40
C GLU A 293 -4.55 18.80 3.75
N TYR A 294 -3.47 18.84 4.54
CA TYR A 294 -2.10 19.04 4.04
C TYR A 294 -1.19 17.82 4.27
N GLN A 295 -1.63 16.85 5.06
CA GLN A 295 -0.83 15.67 5.37
C GLN A 295 -0.50 14.87 4.09
N ASP A 296 -1.48 14.65 3.21
CA ASP A 296 -1.28 13.98 1.92
C ASP A 296 -1.63 14.96 0.79
N PRO A 297 -0.68 15.36 -0.10
CA PRO A 297 0.62 14.74 -0.40
C PRO A 297 1.86 15.47 0.17
N TYR A 298 1.70 16.61 0.84
CA TYR A 298 2.84 17.48 1.18
C TYR A 298 3.80 16.88 2.21
N LEU A 299 3.35 16.04 3.15
CA LEU A 299 4.23 15.41 4.13
C LEU A 299 5.24 14.49 3.46
N GLN A 300 4.82 13.71 2.45
CA GLN A 300 5.72 12.82 1.71
C GLN A 300 6.81 13.61 0.97
N TYR A 301 6.41 14.67 0.27
CA TYR A 301 7.35 15.53 -0.47
C TYR A 301 8.28 16.30 0.47
N PHE A 302 7.77 16.78 1.61
CA PHE A 302 8.57 17.42 2.65
C PHE A 302 9.60 16.45 3.23
N MET A 303 9.17 15.25 3.65
CA MET A 303 10.05 14.24 4.22
C MET A 303 11.14 13.86 3.23
N HIS A 304 10.80 13.59 1.97
CA HIS A 304 11.77 13.16 0.96
C HIS A 304 12.75 14.29 0.58
N SER A 305 12.27 15.51 0.34
CA SER A 305 13.13 16.65 -0.01
C SER A 305 14.07 17.06 1.13
N MET A 306 13.55 17.20 2.34
CA MET A 306 14.34 17.57 3.51
C MET A 306 15.30 16.45 3.90
N PHE A 307 14.89 15.19 3.75
CA PHE A 307 15.78 14.05 3.96
C PHE A 307 16.98 14.09 3.01
N LYS A 308 16.73 14.31 1.71
CA LYS A 308 17.78 14.39 0.69
C LYS A 308 18.69 15.61 0.88
N LEU A 309 18.12 16.77 1.22
CA LEU A 309 18.91 17.97 1.55
C LEU A 309 19.75 17.78 2.83
N ALA A 310 19.22 17.09 3.84
CA ALA A 310 19.93 16.87 5.10
C ALA A 310 21.14 15.92 4.97
N HIS A 311 21.16 15.05 3.95
CA HIS A 311 22.23 14.08 3.68
C HIS A 311 23.03 14.40 2.41
N GLY A 312 22.67 15.48 1.70
CA GLY A 312 23.39 15.97 0.52
C GLY A 312 24.80 16.46 0.85
N THR A 313 25.61 16.64 -0.20
CA THR A 313 27.02 17.03 -0.11
C THR A 313 27.26 18.49 0.34
N ASP A 314 26.23 19.32 0.32
CA ASP A 314 26.34 20.73 0.66
C ASP A 314 26.10 20.95 2.17
N ASP A 315 26.96 21.77 2.79
CA ASP A 315 26.97 22.17 4.21
C ASP A 315 25.73 23.02 4.60
N HIS A 316 24.53 22.57 4.25
CA HIS A 316 23.27 23.20 4.65
C HIS A 316 22.84 22.72 6.04
N ASP A 317 23.67 23.03 7.04
CA ASP A 317 23.41 22.77 8.46
C ASP A 317 22.02 23.25 8.91
N PHE A 318 21.50 24.30 8.26
CA PHE A 318 20.18 24.87 8.53
C PHE A 318 19.03 23.91 8.19
N HIS A 319 18.99 23.36 6.96
CA HIS A 319 17.94 22.43 6.55
C HIS A 319 18.00 21.12 7.35
N ARG A 320 19.22 20.66 7.65
CA ARG A 320 19.45 19.51 8.53
C ARG A 320 18.87 19.76 9.92
N GLN A 321 19.18 20.90 10.55
CA GLN A 321 18.65 21.23 11.88
C GLN A 321 17.13 21.35 11.86
N MET A 322 16.54 22.02 10.87
CA MET A 322 15.09 22.12 10.73
C MET A 322 14.41 20.74 10.64
N PHE A 323 14.99 19.83 9.86
CA PHE A 323 14.46 18.47 9.72
C PHE A 323 14.58 17.67 11.02
N LEU A 324 15.70 17.80 11.73
CA LEU A 324 15.91 17.13 13.00
C LEU A 324 14.96 17.66 14.10
N ASP A 325 14.76 18.97 14.17
CA ASP A 325 13.82 19.61 15.09
C ASP A 325 12.38 19.17 14.79
N PHE A 326 12.02 19.07 13.51
CA PHE A 326 10.72 18.54 13.08
C PHE A 326 10.50 17.11 13.55
N ILE A 327 11.49 16.22 13.35
CA ILE A 327 11.40 14.83 13.82
C ILE A 327 11.28 14.76 15.34
N GLU A 328 12.05 15.55 16.08
CA GLU A 328 12.00 15.56 17.55
C GLU A 328 10.64 16.02 18.09
N ASN A 329 10.08 17.07 17.51
CA ASN A 329 8.74 17.54 17.83
C ASN A 329 7.69 16.46 17.50
N ALA A 330 7.78 15.84 16.32
CA ALA A 330 6.86 14.79 15.91
C ALA A 330 6.95 13.52 16.77
N MET A 331 8.13 13.21 17.31
CA MET A 331 8.36 12.05 18.18
C MET A 331 7.84 12.24 19.61
N THR A 332 7.44 13.47 19.98
CA THR A 332 6.82 13.78 21.28
C THR A 332 5.38 13.26 21.35
N ASP A 333 4.65 13.30 20.24
CA ASP A 333 3.29 12.78 20.15
C ASP A 333 3.27 11.29 19.77
N PRO A 334 2.49 10.45 20.48
CA PRO A 334 2.47 9.01 20.23
C PRO A 334 1.89 8.67 18.85
N ASP A 335 0.84 9.38 18.40
CA ASP A 335 0.17 9.08 17.14
C ASP A 335 1.05 9.43 15.94
N ARG A 336 1.66 10.63 15.95
CA ARG A 336 2.63 11.09 14.92
C ARG A 336 3.84 10.16 14.83
N LYS A 337 4.34 9.72 15.98
CA LYS A 337 5.39 8.70 16.06
C LYS A 337 4.98 7.38 15.43
N THR A 338 3.76 6.90 15.66
CA THR A 338 3.31 5.65 15.02
C THR A 338 3.24 5.78 13.51
N LEU A 339 2.78 6.92 13.00
CA LEU A 339 2.71 7.20 11.56
C LEU A 339 4.10 7.28 10.93
N LEU A 340 5.02 8.07 11.51
CA LEU A 340 6.39 8.18 10.99
C LEU A 340 7.12 6.85 11.02
N THR A 341 6.95 6.07 12.09
CA THR A 341 7.62 4.77 12.21
C THR A 341 7.03 3.67 11.32
N SER A 342 5.77 3.82 10.87
CA SER A 342 5.14 2.88 9.93
C SER A 342 5.43 3.24 8.48
N GLN A 343 5.36 4.54 8.13
CA GLN A 343 5.49 5.01 6.75
C GLN A 343 6.95 5.27 6.33
N TYR A 344 7.79 5.82 7.21
CA TYR A 344 9.16 6.27 6.89
C TYR A 344 10.24 5.62 7.77
N PRO A 345 10.29 4.28 7.89
CA PRO A 345 11.29 3.63 8.74
C PRO A 345 12.72 3.76 8.19
N MET A 346 12.91 3.94 6.89
CA MET A 346 14.22 4.02 6.24
C MET A 346 14.89 5.37 6.50
N GLU A 347 14.14 6.46 6.32
CA GLU A 347 14.57 7.83 6.57
C GLU A 347 14.89 8.04 8.06
N LEU A 348 14.09 7.45 8.95
CA LEU A 348 14.37 7.43 10.39
C LEU A 348 15.63 6.60 10.74
N ALA A 349 15.87 5.49 10.04
CA ALA A 349 17.10 4.72 10.22
C ALA A 349 18.33 5.54 9.81
N LEU A 350 18.30 6.20 8.65
CA LEU A 350 19.42 7.01 8.15
C LEU A 350 19.68 8.25 9.00
N THR A 351 18.64 8.95 9.43
CA THR A 351 18.81 10.09 10.37
C THR A 351 19.39 9.66 11.72
N SER A 352 18.97 8.52 12.26
CA SER A 352 19.56 7.99 13.50
C SER A 352 21.00 7.50 13.30
N ILE A 353 21.35 6.98 12.12
CA ILE A 353 22.75 6.71 11.73
C ILE A 353 23.56 8.02 11.71
N ALA A 354 23.03 9.09 11.11
CA ALA A 354 23.69 10.40 11.08
C ALA A 354 23.87 11.03 12.47
N ARG A 355 23.03 10.66 13.45
CA ARG A 355 23.15 11.04 14.88
C ARG A 355 24.08 10.12 15.69
N ASN A 356 24.63 9.06 15.09
CA ASN A 356 25.39 7.99 15.76
C ASN A 356 24.58 7.15 16.78
N GLU A 357 23.25 7.10 16.66
CA GLU A 357 22.36 6.32 17.53
C GLU A 357 22.07 4.91 16.95
N PHE A 358 23.11 4.09 16.82
CA PHE A 358 23.03 2.80 16.10
C PHE A 358 22.02 1.79 16.66
N ALA A 359 21.71 1.85 17.96
CA ALA A 359 20.72 0.95 18.57
C ALA A 359 19.30 1.28 18.10
N GLN A 360 18.99 2.57 17.92
CA GLN A 360 17.70 3.03 17.44
C GLN A 360 17.58 2.76 15.93
N ALA A 361 18.65 3.03 15.17
CA ALA A 361 18.75 2.69 13.76
C ALA A 361 18.44 1.22 13.48
N ARG A 362 19.01 0.30 14.28
CA ARG A 362 18.76 -1.14 14.14
C ARG A 362 17.29 -1.51 14.37
N SER A 363 16.63 -0.86 15.32
CA SER A 363 15.20 -1.07 15.58
C SER A 363 14.36 -0.61 14.39
N TYR A 364 14.69 0.53 13.76
CA TYR A 364 14.01 1.01 12.56
C TYR A 364 14.28 0.13 11.34
N VAL A 365 15.50 -0.36 11.13
CA VAL A 365 15.82 -1.32 10.06
C VAL A 365 15.02 -2.62 10.22
N GLN A 366 14.89 -3.14 11.46
CA GLN A 366 14.04 -4.31 11.72
C GLN A 366 12.57 -4.04 11.38
N LYS A 367 12.05 -2.88 11.77
CA LYS A 367 10.69 -2.47 11.39
C LYS A 367 10.53 -2.32 9.88
N ALA A 368 11.55 -1.83 9.17
CA ALA A 368 11.53 -1.72 7.71
C ALA A 368 11.44 -3.12 7.06
N TYR A 369 12.21 -4.10 7.56
CA TYR A 369 12.09 -5.50 7.12
C TYR A 369 10.71 -6.09 7.41
N ASP A 370 10.18 -5.89 8.61
CA ASP A 370 8.85 -6.39 8.99
C ASP A 370 7.76 -5.78 8.09
N SER A 371 7.82 -4.48 7.84
CA SER A 371 6.92 -3.77 6.91
C SER A 371 7.06 -4.28 5.48
N PHE A 372 8.29 -4.43 4.98
CA PHE A 372 8.56 -4.98 3.66
C PHE A 372 8.00 -6.40 3.51
N LEU A 373 8.30 -7.30 4.45
CA LEU A 373 7.84 -8.69 4.43
C LEU A 373 6.32 -8.77 4.47
N PHE A 374 5.70 -7.94 5.32
CA PHE A 374 4.25 -7.87 5.43
C PHE A 374 3.61 -7.40 4.11
N ASN A 375 4.06 -6.27 3.57
CA ASN A 375 3.56 -5.74 2.30
C ASN A 375 3.81 -6.71 1.13
N TRP A 376 4.99 -7.33 1.08
CA TRP A 376 5.33 -8.33 0.06
C TRP A 376 4.41 -9.55 0.10
N SER A 377 4.01 -9.98 1.31
CA SER A 377 3.10 -11.10 1.49
C SER A 377 1.66 -10.78 1.06
N THR A 378 1.24 -9.53 1.17
CA THR A 378 -0.11 -9.07 0.80
C THR A 378 -0.22 -8.67 -0.68
N LEU A 379 0.90 -8.34 -1.33
CA LEU A 379 0.93 -7.94 -2.74
C LEU A 379 0.58 -9.08 -3.69
N HIS A 380 -0.28 -8.79 -4.66
CA HIS A 380 -0.71 -9.77 -5.65
C HIS A 380 0.46 -10.21 -6.56
N PRO A 381 0.60 -11.51 -6.91
CA PRO A 381 1.64 -12.02 -7.80
C PRO A 381 1.79 -11.34 -9.16
N LEU A 382 0.69 -10.77 -9.68
CA LEU A 382 0.65 -10.13 -11.00
C LEU A 382 0.95 -8.63 -10.98
N ALA A 383 1.07 -7.99 -9.81
CA ALA A 383 1.41 -6.58 -9.70
C ALA A 383 2.92 -6.39 -9.87
N LEU A 384 3.41 -6.51 -11.12
CA LEU A 384 4.84 -6.54 -11.42
C LEU A 384 5.54 -5.21 -11.11
N GLY A 385 4.97 -4.06 -11.52
CA GLY A 385 5.55 -2.73 -11.30
C GLY A 385 5.77 -2.46 -9.81
N ILE A 386 4.70 -2.51 -9.01
CA ILE A 386 4.74 -2.31 -7.55
C ILE A 386 5.74 -3.27 -6.87
N ARG A 387 5.84 -4.53 -7.34
CA ARG A 387 6.81 -5.49 -6.78
C ARG A 387 8.24 -5.13 -7.11
N LEU A 388 8.51 -4.66 -8.32
CA LEU A 388 9.85 -4.19 -8.69
C LEU A 388 10.24 -2.97 -7.85
N ASP A 389 9.31 -2.02 -7.67
CA ASP A 389 9.54 -0.84 -6.85
C ASP A 389 9.82 -1.19 -5.38
N LYS A 390 9.03 -2.08 -4.77
CA LYS A 390 9.29 -2.54 -3.40
C LYS A 390 10.59 -3.35 -3.31
N LEU A 391 10.97 -4.10 -4.34
CA LEU A 391 12.22 -4.86 -4.34
C LEU A 391 13.44 -3.93 -4.44
N SER A 392 13.32 -2.80 -5.14
CA SER A 392 14.41 -1.84 -5.26
C SER A 392 14.76 -1.20 -3.91
N SER A 393 13.77 -0.92 -3.07
CA SER A 393 14.00 -0.38 -1.71
C SER A 393 14.63 -1.39 -0.75
N LEU A 394 14.48 -2.71 -1.00
CA LEU A 394 15.13 -3.75 -0.18
C LEU A 394 16.65 -3.62 -0.19
N GLN A 395 17.24 -3.21 -1.32
CA GLN A 395 18.69 -3.00 -1.40
C GLN A 395 19.16 -1.95 -0.39
N GLN A 396 18.44 -0.83 -0.28
CA GLN A 396 18.74 0.23 0.68
C GLN A 396 18.71 -0.30 2.12
N ILE A 397 17.70 -1.11 2.47
CA ILE A 397 17.56 -1.70 3.81
C ILE A 397 18.75 -2.60 4.16
N VAL A 398 19.20 -3.42 3.21
CA VAL A 398 20.34 -4.30 3.41
C VAL A 398 21.63 -3.51 3.57
N GLU A 399 21.86 -2.47 2.75
CA GLU A 399 23.06 -1.64 2.83
C GLU A 399 23.14 -0.85 4.14
N MET A 400 22.00 -0.35 4.65
CA MET A 400 21.91 0.24 5.99
C MET A 400 22.29 -0.75 7.09
N GLU A 401 21.79 -1.99 7.02
CA GLU A 401 22.13 -3.03 8.00
C GLU A 401 23.61 -3.40 7.97
N GLU A 402 24.17 -3.57 6.76
CA GLU A 402 25.59 -3.85 6.56
C GLU A 402 26.48 -2.75 7.13
N TYR A 403 26.09 -1.48 6.92
CA TYR A 403 26.79 -0.33 7.49
C TYR A 403 26.76 -0.34 9.04
N ILE A 404 25.58 -0.53 9.64
CA ILE A 404 25.43 -0.61 11.10
C ILE A 404 26.31 -1.74 11.68
N ASN A 405 26.33 -2.90 11.03
CA ASN A 405 27.14 -4.04 11.43
C ASN A 405 28.65 -3.76 11.28
N LEU A 406 29.06 -3.03 10.23
CA LEU A 406 30.45 -2.62 10.03
C LEU A 406 30.94 -1.73 11.17
N VAL A 407 30.17 -0.71 11.54
CA VAL A 407 30.52 0.26 12.59
C VAL A 407 30.68 -0.43 13.96
N GLN A 408 29.84 -1.43 14.23
CA GLN A 408 29.87 -2.22 15.47
C GLN A 408 30.97 -3.29 15.49
N SER A 409 31.53 -3.65 14.34
CA SER A 409 32.58 -4.68 14.25
C SER A 409 33.94 -4.19 14.78
N SER A 410 34.69 -5.07 15.45
CA SER A 410 36.03 -4.77 15.98
C SER A 410 37.12 -4.69 14.89
N ASN A 411 36.92 -5.38 13.75
CA ASN A 411 37.85 -5.42 12.62
C ASN A 411 37.37 -4.55 11.45
N ARG A 412 37.28 -3.23 11.66
CA ARG A 412 36.69 -2.28 10.71
C ARG A 412 37.38 -2.23 9.35
N SER A 413 38.72 -2.25 9.32
CA SER A 413 39.50 -2.05 8.09
C SER A 413 39.38 -3.22 7.09
N GLU A 414 39.48 -4.46 7.56
CA GLU A 414 39.37 -5.65 6.69
C GLU A 414 37.93 -5.88 6.20
N ASN A 415 36.93 -5.54 7.03
CA ASN A 415 35.53 -5.66 6.67
C ASN A 415 35.10 -4.54 5.70
N TRP A 416 35.66 -3.34 5.84
CA TRP A 416 35.44 -2.22 4.93
C TRP A 416 35.83 -2.57 3.48
N GLU A 417 37.06 -3.06 3.26
CA GLU A 417 37.52 -3.39 1.90
C GLU A 417 36.65 -4.46 1.24
N LYS A 418 36.22 -5.46 2.00
CA LYS A 418 35.31 -6.50 1.53
C LYS A 418 33.95 -5.89 1.17
N LEU A 419 33.38 -5.08 2.04
CA LEU A 419 32.06 -4.49 1.87
C LEU A 419 32.02 -3.56 0.64
N VAL A 420 33.02 -2.71 0.46
CA VAL A 420 33.18 -1.88 -0.75
C VAL A 420 33.27 -2.74 -2.01
N ALA A 421 34.03 -3.84 -1.97
CA ALA A 421 34.11 -4.76 -3.11
C ALA A 421 32.77 -5.47 -3.43
N HIS A 422 31.87 -5.63 -2.44
CA HIS A 422 30.52 -6.14 -2.67
C HIS A 422 29.60 -5.04 -3.22
N TRP A 423 29.66 -3.83 -2.67
CA TRP A 423 28.84 -2.69 -3.12
C TRP A 423 29.10 -2.33 -4.58
N ILE A 424 30.36 -2.31 -5.02
CA ILE A 424 30.73 -2.09 -6.43
C ILE A 424 30.12 -3.13 -7.39
N LYS A 425 29.82 -4.34 -6.90
CA LYS A 425 29.21 -5.41 -7.71
C LYS A 425 27.69 -5.39 -7.71
N ARG A 426 27.06 -4.70 -6.76
CA ARG A 426 25.61 -4.65 -6.57
C ARG A 426 25.03 -3.30 -7.02
N TYR A 427 25.46 -2.78 -8.16
CA TYR A 427 24.76 -1.62 -8.72
C TYR A 427 23.39 -2.03 -9.25
N PRO A 428 22.40 -1.14 -9.15
CA PRO A 428 21.13 -1.31 -9.84
C PRO A 428 21.34 -1.52 -11.35
N SER A 429 20.33 -2.07 -12.00
CA SER A 429 20.27 -2.22 -13.45
C SER A 429 20.11 -0.85 -14.12
N LYS A 430 20.94 -0.59 -15.14
CA LYS A 430 20.87 0.68 -15.92
C LYS A 430 19.64 0.80 -16.81
N GLN A 431 18.91 -0.31 -17.06
CA GLN A 431 17.80 -0.36 -18.01
C GLN A 431 16.44 -0.56 -17.35
N LEU A 432 16.42 -1.20 -16.17
CA LEU A 432 15.18 -1.63 -15.52
C LEU A 432 14.85 -0.77 -14.30
N ASP A 433 15.86 -0.28 -13.59
CA ASP A 433 15.64 0.45 -12.35
C ASP A 433 15.51 1.95 -12.64
N PRO A 434 14.55 2.64 -11.98
CA PRO A 434 14.31 4.05 -12.21
C PRO A 434 15.47 4.90 -11.65
N THR A 435 15.60 6.12 -12.16
CA THR A 435 16.63 7.08 -11.73
C THR A 435 16.60 7.37 -10.23
N ASN A 436 15.42 7.35 -9.61
CA ASN A 436 15.26 7.58 -8.17
C ASN A 436 15.93 6.48 -7.34
N THR A 437 15.81 5.21 -7.75
CA THR A 437 16.49 4.09 -7.09
C THR A 437 18.00 4.26 -7.16
N TRP A 438 18.51 4.74 -8.29
CA TRP A 438 19.93 5.07 -8.43
C TRP A 438 20.35 6.21 -7.51
N ASP A 439 19.55 7.28 -7.44
CA ASP A 439 19.82 8.40 -6.53
C ASP A 439 19.85 7.93 -5.07
N ASP A 440 18.86 7.16 -4.62
CA ASP A 440 18.77 6.65 -3.25
C ASP A 440 19.89 5.69 -2.83
N ILE A 441 20.50 4.96 -3.76
CA ILE A 441 21.58 4.01 -3.44
C ILE A 441 22.94 4.71 -3.49
N ILE A 442 23.07 5.77 -4.29
CA ILE A 442 24.33 6.50 -4.45
C ILE A 442 24.49 7.61 -3.41
N THR A 443 23.38 8.28 -3.04
CA THR A 443 23.32 9.30 -1.98
C THR A 443 23.20 8.64 -0.61
#